data_AF-B3PCA6-F1
#
_entry.id   AF-B3PCA6-F1
#
_cell.length_a   1.000
_cell.length_b   1.000
_cell.length_c   1.000
_cell.angle_alpha   90.00
_cell.angle_beta   90.00
_cell.angle_gamma   90.00
#
_symmetry.space_group_name_H-M   'P 1'
#
loop_
_entity.id
_entity.type
_entity.pdbx_description
1 polymer ?
#
loop_
_entity_poly.entity_id
_entity_poly.type
_entity_poly.pdbx_seq_one_letter_code
_entity_poly.pdbx_strand_id
1 'polypeptide(L)'
;MMCGQIEYRGFFSLKTPSPQKAEALFEVMINTHNVGMLNTAGNYNKSSNELALKSAGFIPGAGQFGPFDFTLRVNDKRNEITGTAQGSAQCSAFKAWKTTIDTQRNPAGIIANRADALTRVADVRNIFQTRPLTSQECVSLMQWHIDTTVINTPDGAVSSAFADAEKMRNVLGFAYDEFTDIDSRAYATASRNCSRLFSQSPDATHAALINQYNNHFRNVPAGFTPYTIGNSGPKIRKTSNNSFRVNPDWYRNMYIATSIRDARAYKNDLIRQIETKNNSPEKLKILAGALQESQSKSGWFAYLSESELKSVSIHLDELYSKQYKSLVNVTLDEIPWSNYQPTLDGLKALKEKQDEIENSLKSSLPDSGMKYVADQFDIKKAPLSKTLTDNIISSYPGVDISLQGLRSYRSDKERYYDSHQEYLHPDDQKRLLNHFTSSLNESLLKSSGHFSLWLEQEIPGGGDGVSALNQISLDLLGVPVDQINGSNYPSNLKFVADALISHSNKVKVAACVVPEGFEDMKDVVCQKS
;
A
#
# COMPACT_ATOMS: atom_id res chain seq x y z
N MET A 1 13.80 -14.08 -9.96
CA MET A 1 14.40 -12.96 -10.73
C MET A 1 13.57 -12.75 -11.99
N MET A 2 13.19 -11.52 -12.33
CA MET A 2 12.47 -11.19 -13.57
C MET A 2 13.39 -10.48 -14.57
N CYS A 3 13.37 -10.91 -15.83
CA CYS A 3 14.08 -10.29 -16.96
C CYS A 3 13.16 -10.27 -18.19
N GLY A 4 12.50 -9.13 -18.43
CA GLY A 4 11.43 -9.03 -19.42
C GLY A 4 10.24 -9.93 -19.05
N GLN A 5 9.82 -10.79 -19.98
CA GLN A 5 8.75 -11.80 -19.75
C GLN A 5 9.26 -13.10 -19.14
N ILE A 6 10.58 -13.22 -18.91
CA ILE A 6 11.23 -14.44 -18.45
C ILE A 6 11.51 -14.31 -16.96
N GLU A 7 11.07 -15.30 -16.21
CA GLU A 7 11.35 -15.44 -14.80
C GLU A 7 12.37 -16.56 -14.58
N TYR A 8 13.37 -16.32 -13.73
CA TYR A 8 14.34 -17.32 -13.31
C TYR A 8 14.21 -17.55 -11.81
N ARG A 9 14.06 -18.82 -11.44
CA ARG A 9 13.89 -19.32 -10.08
C ARG A 9 15.00 -20.32 -9.81
N GLY A 10 15.64 -20.32 -8.65
CA GLY A 10 16.69 -21.32 -8.44
C GLY A 10 17.55 -21.12 -7.22
N PHE A 11 18.55 -21.99 -7.13
CA PHE A 11 19.47 -22.05 -6.00
C PHE A 11 20.87 -21.72 -6.45
N PHE A 12 21.54 -20.98 -5.58
CA PHE A 12 22.92 -20.59 -5.76
C PHE A 12 23.74 -21.08 -4.57
N SER A 13 24.85 -21.75 -4.85
CA SER A 13 25.75 -22.30 -3.83
C SER A 13 27.17 -21.73 -3.97
N LEU A 14 27.70 -21.24 -2.85
CA LEU A 14 29.11 -20.83 -2.68
C LEU A 14 29.83 -21.88 -1.85
N LYS A 15 30.84 -22.54 -2.42
CA LYS A 15 31.70 -23.46 -1.65
C LYS A 15 32.87 -22.69 -1.05
N THR A 16 32.89 -22.53 0.26
CA THR A 16 34.05 -22.06 1.03
C THR A 16 34.69 -23.26 1.76
N PRO A 17 36.03 -23.40 1.90
CA PRO A 17 37.07 -22.37 1.82
C PRO A 17 38.02 -22.42 0.59
N SER A 18 37.90 -23.38 -0.33
CA SER A 18 38.79 -23.51 -1.52
C SER A 18 38.45 -22.48 -2.61
N PRO A 19 39.32 -22.18 -3.60
CA PRO A 19 39.27 -20.94 -4.37
C PRO A 19 37.92 -20.77 -5.08
N GLN A 20 37.12 -19.85 -4.54
CA GLN A 20 36.09 -19.05 -5.20
C GLN A 20 35.08 -19.79 -6.12
N LYS A 21 34.90 -21.11 -6.06
CA LYS A 21 33.97 -21.80 -6.97
C LYS A 21 32.52 -21.62 -6.54
N ALA A 22 31.67 -21.30 -7.50
CA ALA A 22 30.26 -21.19 -7.30
C ALA A 22 29.49 -21.99 -8.35
N GLU A 23 28.38 -22.59 -7.94
CA GLU A 23 27.50 -23.36 -8.80
C GLU A 23 26.07 -22.90 -8.56
N ALA A 24 25.32 -22.71 -9.64
CA ALA A 24 23.91 -22.33 -9.56
C ALA A 24 23.09 -23.18 -10.52
N LEU A 25 21.91 -23.56 -10.05
CA LEU A 25 20.89 -24.20 -10.86
C LEU A 25 19.70 -23.24 -10.91
N PHE A 26 19.13 -23.05 -12.10
CA PHE A 26 17.98 -22.19 -12.30
C PHE A 26 16.91 -22.94 -13.11
N GLU A 27 15.67 -22.85 -12.68
CA GLU A 27 14.47 -23.09 -13.48
C GLU A 27 14.14 -21.81 -14.26
N VAL A 28 13.84 -21.95 -15.55
CA VAL A 28 13.47 -20.86 -16.45
C VAL A 28 11.98 -20.95 -16.73
N MET A 29 11.28 -19.83 -16.54
CA MET A 29 9.83 -19.71 -16.60
C MET A 29 9.44 -18.60 -17.59
N ILE A 30 8.40 -18.82 -18.39
CA ILE A 30 7.81 -17.80 -19.28
C ILE A 30 6.31 -17.79 -19.06
N ASN A 31 5.74 -16.62 -18.74
CA ASN A 31 4.32 -16.51 -18.42
C ASN A 31 3.87 -17.61 -17.43
N THR A 32 4.65 -17.83 -16.37
CA THR A 32 4.46 -18.87 -15.34
C THR A 32 4.55 -20.34 -15.79
N HIS A 33 5.02 -20.62 -17.02
CA HIS A 33 5.27 -21.98 -17.51
C HIS A 33 6.76 -22.33 -17.49
N ASN A 34 7.13 -23.47 -16.92
CA ASN A 34 8.51 -23.98 -16.93
C ASN A 34 8.90 -24.40 -18.36
N VAL A 35 10.01 -23.84 -18.87
CA VAL A 35 10.54 -24.13 -20.20
C VAL A 35 11.88 -24.88 -20.18
N GLY A 36 12.53 -25.01 -19.01
CA GLY A 36 13.76 -25.79 -18.85
C GLY A 36 14.55 -25.42 -17.59
N MET A 37 15.68 -26.13 -17.39
CA MET A 37 16.61 -25.87 -16.29
C MET A 37 18.01 -25.56 -16.81
N LEU A 38 18.68 -24.60 -16.18
CA LEU A 38 20.01 -24.13 -16.50
C LEU A 38 20.97 -24.38 -15.35
N ASN A 39 22.07 -25.08 -15.62
CA ASN A 39 23.18 -25.24 -14.70
C ASN A 39 24.30 -24.27 -15.08
N THR A 40 24.79 -23.51 -14.11
CA THR A 40 25.86 -22.53 -14.28
C THR A 40 26.96 -22.76 -13.25
N ALA A 41 28.20 -22.46 -13.63
CA ALA A 41 29.35 -22.55 -12.76
C ALA A 41 30.26 -21.34 -12.96
N GLY A 42 30.94 -20.92 -11.91
CA GLY A 42 31.64 -19.65 -11.91
C GLY A 42 32.63 -19.44 -10.78
N ASN A 43 33.20 -18.24 -10.77
CA ASN A 43 34.14 -17.81 -9.73
C ASN A 43 33.58 -16.59 -8.97
N TYR A 44 33.62 -16.64 -7.63
CA TYR A 44 33.26 -15.58 -6.69
C TYR A 44 34.47 -14.77 -6.24
N ASN A 45 34.63 -13.56 -6.75
CA ASN A 45 35.65 -12.63 -6.30
C ASN A 45 35.23 -11.97 -4.99
N LYS A 46 35.84 -12.42 -3.88
CA LYS A 46 35.59 -11.88 -2.54
C LYS A 46 35.95 -10.40 -2.36
N SER A 47 36.86 -9.85 -3.17
CA SER A 47 37.27 -8.44 -3.06
C SER A 47 36.30 -7.48 -3.72
N SER A 48 35.65 -7.90 -4.81
CA SER A 48 34.63 -7.10 -5.52
C SER A 48 33.20 -7.50 -5.16
N ASN A 49 33.03 -8.58 -4.40
CA ASN A 49 31.77 -9.32 -4.19
C ASN A 49 31.08 -9.70 -5.51
N GLU A 50 31.86 -9.82 -6.58
CA GLU A 50 31.35 -10.17 -7.90
C GLU A 50 31.43 -11.67 -8.11
N LEU A 51 30.44 -12.21 -8.80
CA LEU A 51 30.35 -13.60 -9.17
C LEU A 51 29.94 -13.68 -10.63
N ALA A 52 30.83 -14.22 -11.45
CA ALA A 52 30.54 -14.50 -12.86
C ALA A 52 30.21 -15.98 -13.01
N LEU A 53 28.94 -16.29 -13.27
CA LEU A 53 28.42 -17.63 -13.56
C LEU A 53 28.29 -17.80 -15.07
N LYS A 54 28.96 -18.82 -15.61
CA LYS A 54 28.81 -19.22 -17.00
C LYS A 54 27.94 -20.45 -17.11
N SER A 55 27.11 -20.50 -18.14
CA SER A 55 26.32 -21.68 -18.45
C SER A 55 27.20 -22.90 -18.68
N ALA A 56 27.03 -23.89 -17.81
CA ALA A 56 27.70 -25.18 -17.88
C ALA A 56 26.86 -26.23 -18.63
N GLY A 57 25.53 -26.06 -18.66
CA GLY A 57 24.62 -26.91 -19.44
C GLY A 57 23.16 -26.51 -19.29
N PHE A 58 22.36 -26.77 -20.32
CA PHE A 58 20.91 -26.55 -20.34
C PHE A 58 20.18 -27.89 -20.48
N ILE A 59 19.16 -28.12 -19.65
CA ILE A 59 18.28 -29.28 -19.68
C ILE A 59 16.95 -28.82 -20.30
N PRO A 60 16.69 -29.14 -21.58
CA PRO A 60 15.51 -28.65 -22.28
C PRO A 60 14.21 -29.30 -21.77
N GLY A 61 13.17 -28.47 -21.59
CA GLY A 61 11.77 -28.89 -21.46
C GLY A 61 10.93 -28.55 -22.70
N ALA A 62 11.21 -27.40 -23.32
CA ALA A 62 10.77 -27.03 -24.67
C ALA A 62 11.93 -26.32 -25.39
N GLY A 63 12.26 -26.76 -26.62
CA GLY A 63 13.43 -26.25 -27.34
C GLY A 63 13.29 -24.78 -27.69
N GLN A 64 14.24 -23.94 -27.26
CA GLN A 64 14.76 -22.73 -27.96
C GLN A 64 15.55 -21.76 -27.05
N PHE A 65 15.59 -21.94 -25.74
CA PHE A 65 16.28 -20.99 -24.86
C PHE A 65 17.73 -21.42 -24.58
N GLY A 66 18.67 -20.60 -25.05
CA GLY A 66 20.11 -20.87 -25.00
C GLY A 66 20.74 -20.64 -23.62
N PRO A 67 22.07 -20.79 -23.51
CA PRO A 67 22.80 -20.53 -22.26
C PRO A 67 22.64 -19.07 -21.80
N PHE A 68 22.50 -18.88 -20.48
CA PHE A 68 22.53 -17.58 -19.82
C PHE A 68 23.76 -17.45 -18.94
N ASP A 69 24.54 -16.41 -19.16
CA ASP A 69 25.67 -16.07 -18.30
C ASP A 69 25.24 -14.95 -17.35
N PHE A 70 25.56 -15.09 -16.07
CA PHE A 70 25.18 -14.12 -15.05
C PHE A 70 26.41 -13.45 -14.46
N THR A 71 26.37 -12.13 -14.35
CA THR A 71 27.30 -11.39 -13.49
C THR A 71 26.51 -10.89 -12.30
N LEU A 72 26.80 -11.44 -11.13
CA LEU A 72 26.13 -11.15 -9.87
C LEU A 72 27.05 -10.32 -8.97
N ARG A 73 26.48 -9.39 -8.22
CA ARG A 73 27.15 -8.66 -7.14
C ARG A 73 26.42 -8.94 -5.84
N VAL A 74 27.11 -9.64 -4.94
CA VAL A 74 26.59 -10.03 -3.63
C VAL A 74 26.70 -8.84 -2.68
N ASN A 75 25.61 -8.44 -2.04
CA ASN A 75 25.66 -7.43 -1.00
C ASN A 75 25.90 -8.09 0.37
N ASP A 76 27.02 -7.85 1.03
CA ASP A 76 27.29 -8.46 2.34
C ASP A 76 26.41 -7.91 3.47
N LYS A 77 25.86 -6.71 3.29
CA LYS A 77 25.07 -6.00 4.30
C LYS A 77 23.56 -6.14 4.11
N ARG A 78 23.10 -6.69 2.99
CA ARG A 78 21.68 -6.80 2.65
C ARG A 78 21.38 -8.20 2.13
N ASN A 79 20.14 -8.66 2.31
CA ASN A 79 19.65 -9.92 1.75
C ASN A 79 19.30 -9.78 0.27
N GLU A 80 20.23 -9.21 -0.50
CA GLU A 80 20.05 -8.80 -1.89
C GLU A 80 21.30 -9.18 -2.72
N ILE A 81 21.04 -9.62 -3.94
CA ILE A 81 22.01 -9.78 -5.03
C ILE A 81 21.52 -8.89 -6.17
N THR A 82 22.41 -8.10 -6.74
CA THR A 82 22.14 -7.41 -8.01
C THR A 82 22.97 -8.04 -9.11
N GLY A 83 22.59 -7.87 -10.37
CA GLY A 83 23.38 -8.46 -11.44
C GLY A 83 22.88 -8.16 -12.82
N THR A 84 23.52 -8.77 -13.80
CA THR A 84 23.14 -8.76 -15.21
C THR A 84 23.08 -10.19 -15.71
N ALA A 85 22.24 -10.44 -16.73
CA ALA A 85 22.19 -11.72 -17.41
C ALA A 85 22.37 -11.49 -18.91
N GLN A 86 23.33 -12.19 -19.51
CA GLN A 86 23.61 -12.16 -20.95
C GLN A 86 23.13 -13.46 -21.59
N GLY A 87 22.63 -13.39 -22.82
CA GLY A 87 22.02 -14.51 -23.54
C GLY A 87 20.77 -14.07 -24.30
N SER A 88 19.86 -15.00 -24.60
CA SER A 88 18.65 -14.75 -25.40
C SER A 88 17.58 -13.87 -24.73
N ALA A 89 17.72 -13.58 -23.43
CA ALA A 89 16.79 -12.80 -22.62
C ALA A 89 17.33 -11.42 -22.20
N GLN A 90 18.53 -11.05 -22.69
CA GLN A 90 19.36 -9.89 -22.28
C GLN A 90 18.79 -9.04 -21.13
N CYS A 91 19.32 -9.23 -19.94
CA CYS A 91 18.93 -8.52 -18.74
C CYS A 91 20.05 -7.55 -18.32
N SER A 92 19.88 -6.28 -18.65
CA SER A 92 20.88 -5.23 -18.38
C SER A 92 21.07 -4.95 -16.89
N ALA A 93 20.06 -5.19 -16.07
CA ALA A 93 20.15 -5.20 -14.61
C ALA A 93 18.99 -6.03 -14.02
N PHE A 94 19.25 -6.73 -12.92
CA PHE A 94 18.23 -7.33 -12.09
C PHE A 94 18.59 -7.25 -10.61
N LYS A 95 17.56 -7.47 -9.79
CA LYS A 95 17.65 -7.68 -8.35
C LYS A 95 17.09 -9.07 -8.02
N ALA A 96 17.78 -9.77 -7.13
CA ALA A 96 17.39 -11.04 -6.55
C ALA A 96 17.61 -10.99 -5.04
N TRP A 97 16.97 -11.88 -4.31
CA TRP A 97 17.14 -11.97 -2.87
C TRP A 97 18.00 -13.18 -2.53
N LYS A 98 18.91 -13.00 -1.57
CA LYS A 98 19.74 -14.09 -1.05
C LYS A 98 19.38 -14.40 0.38
N THR A 99 19.56 -15.66 0.76
CA THR A 99 19.46 -16.10 2.14
C THR A 99 20.80 -16.57 2.65
N THR A 100 21.01 -16.37 3.95
CA THR A 100 22.15 -16.93 4.67
C THR A 100 21.55 -18.01 5.56
N ILE A 101 21.82 -19.27 5.23
CA ILE A 101 21.31 -20.42 5.98
C ILE A 101 22.45 -20.99 6.78
N ASP A 102 22.18 -21.28 8.05
CA ASP A 102 23.05 -22.17 8.83
C ASP A 102 22.89 -23.60 8.31
N THR A 103 23.82 -24.00 7.45
CA THR A 103 23.90 -25.35 6.90
C THR A 103 24.61 -26.30 7.88
N GLN A 104 24.78 -25.95 9.16
CA GLN A 104 25.32 -26.89 10.13
C GLN A 104 24.37 -28.07 10.31
N ARG A 105 24.88 -29.27 10.00
CA ARG A 105 24.21 -30.53 10.32
C ARG A 105 24.00 -30.64 11.82
N ASN A 106 22.85 -31.19 12.19
CA ASN A 106 22.58 -31.62 13.54
C ASN A 106 22.85 -33.13 13.64
N PRO A 107 23.98 -33.55 14.23
CA PRO A 107 24.37 -34.96 14.31
C PRO A 107 23.40 -35.79 15.16
N ALA A 108 22.53 -35.16 15.95
CA ALA A 108 21.50 -35.85 16.73
C ALA A 108 20.27 -36.26 15.88
N GLY A 109 20.12 -35.71 14.67
CA GLY A 109 18.99 -36.05 13.80
C GLY A 109 19.02 -37.51 13.33
N ILE A 110 17.84 -38.09 13.11
CA ILE A 110 17.65 -39.53 12.88
C ILE A 110 18.49 -40.06 11.71
N ILE A 111 18.60 -39.27 10.64
CA ILE A 111 19.36 -39.64 9.44
C ILE A 111 20.83 -39.30 9.61
N ALA A 112 21.16 -38.07 10.00
CA ALA A 112 22.55 -37.61 10.20
C ALA A 112 23.33 -38.52 11.16
N ASN A 113 22.73 -38.91 12.30
CA ASN A 113 23.31 -39.81 13.30
C ASN A 113 23.80 -41.15 12.72
N ARG A 114 23.22 -41.60 11.59
CA ARG A 114 23.59 -42.84 10.89
C ARG A 114 24.41 -42.58 9.63
N ALA A 115 24.14 -41.48 8.92
CA ALA A 115 24.67 -41.22 7.59
C ALA A 115 25.93 -40.35 7.56
N ASP A 116 26.18 -39.51 8.58
CA ASP A 116 27.24 -38.49 8.55
C ASP A 116 28.65 -39.06 8.38
N ALA A 117 28.91 -40.26 8.93
CA ALA A 117 30.20 -40.92 8.83
C ALA A 117 30.37 -41.73 7.52
N LEU A 118 29.31 -41.86 6.70
CA LEU A 118 29.33 -42.69 5.50
C LEU A 118 29.90 -41.92 4.31
N THR A 119 30.77 -42.58 3.55
CA THR A 119 31.36 -42.00 2.33
C THR A 119 30.80 -42.60 1.05
N ARG A 120 30.12 -43.77 1.14
CA ARG A 120 29.57 -44.54 0.01
C ARG A 120 28.11 -44.92 0.25
N VAL A 121 27.29 -44.83 -0.80
CA VAL A 121 25.86 -45.18 -0.78
C VAL A 121 25.61 -46.66 -0.45
N ALA A 122 26.53 -47.54 -0.86
CA ALA A 122 26.42 -48.98 -0.61
C ALA A 122 26.40 -49.32 0.90
N ASP A 123 27.05 -48.50 1.72
CA ASP A 123 27.21 -48.76 3.16
C ASP A 123 25.95 -48.38 3.97
N VAL A 124 25.01 -47.65 3.36
CA VAL A 124 23.78 -47.18 4.01
C VAL A 124 22.92 -48.34 4.52
N ARG A 125 22.80 -49.43 3.75
CA ARG A 125 21.98 -50.56 4.21
C ARG A 125 22.56 -51.19 5.49
N ASN A 126 23.88 -51.31 5.54
CA ASN A 126 24.59 -51.98 6.62
C ASN A 126 24.46 -51.18 7.92
N ILE A 127 24.52 -49.84 7.88
CA ILE A 127 24.40 -49.03 9.10
C ILE A 127 23.03 -49.17 9.78
N PHE A 128 21.95 -49.30 9.02
CA PHE A 128 20.61 -49.50 9.59
C PHE A 128 20.37 -50.95 10.08
N GLN A 129 21.22 -51.90 9.70
CA GLN A 129 21.22 -53.25 10.26
C GLN A 129 21.99 -53.30 11.59
N THR A 130 23.12 -52.62 11.68
CA THR A 130 23.97 -52.60 12.88
C THR A 130 23.49 -51.59 13.93
N ARG A 131 22.80 -50.53 13.51
CA ARG A 131 22.19 -49.49 14.37
C ARG A 131 20.72 -49.29 13.96
N PRO A 132 19.83 -50.25 14.31
CA PRO A 132 18.42 -50.17 13.96
C PRO A 132 17.75 -48.93 14.57
N LEU A 133 16.61 -48.54 13.99
CA LEU A 133 15.79 -47.47 14.51
C LEU A 133 14.98 -47.96 15.71
N THR A 134 14.92 -47.14 16.75
CA THR A 134 14.04 -47.34 17.90
C THR A 134 12.58 -46.98 17.55
N SER A 135 11.62 -47.50 18.32
CA SER A 135 10.21 -47.12 18.16
C SER A 135 10.01 -45.62 18.30
N GLN A 136 10.69 -44.96 19.24
CA GLN A 136 10.59 -43.51 19.44
C GLN A 136 11.09 -42.72 18.22
N GLU A 137 12.23 -43.11 17.63
CA GLU A 137 12.72 -42.48 16.39
C GLU A 137 11.72 -42.67 15.24
N CYS A 138 11.08 -43.85 15.16
CA CYS A 138 10.05 -44.10 14.16
C CYS A 138 8.76 -43.29 14.41
N VAL A 139 8.35 -43.08 15.66
CA VAL A 139 7.23 -42.19 16.00
C VAL A 139 7.57 -40.77 15.55
N SER A 140 8.73 -40.25 15.92
CA SER A 140 9.16 -38.89 15.55
C SER A 140 9.24 -38.71 14.03
N LEU A 141 9.81 -39.68 13.30
CA LEU A 141 9.91 -39.61 11.84
C LEU A 141 8.55 -39.64 11.13
N MET A 142 7.62 -40.49 11.58
CA MET A 142 6.30 -40.60 10.96
C MET A 142 5.37 -39.45 11.35
N GLN A 143 5.39 -39.02 12.62
CA GLN A 143 4.60 -37.88 13.09
C GLN A 143 5.01 -36.60 12.35
N TRP A 144 6.32 -36.41 12.13
CA TRP A 144 6.81 -35.31 11.33
C TRP A 144 6.20 -35.26 9.91
N HIS A 145 5.89 -36.39 9.27
CA HIS A 145 5.17 -36.44 7.98
C HIS A 145 3.68 -36.14 8.08
N ILE A 146 3.05 -36.57 9.16
CA ILE A 146 1.61 -36.39 9.36
C ILE A 146 1.29 -34.94 9.70
N ASP A 147 2.15 -34.29 10.48
CA ASP A 147 2.01 -32.88 10.87
C ASP A 147 2.22 -31.93 9.69
N THR A 148 2.61 -32.44 8.52
CA THR A 148 2.80 -31.62 7.33
C THR A 148 1.47 -31.32 6.67
N THR A 149 1.17 -30.02 6.60
CA THR A 149 0.03 -29.44 5.88
C THR A 149 0.47 -28.95 4.51
N VAL A 150 -0.45 -28.79 3.57
CA VAL A 150 -0.13 -28.16 2.28
C VAL A 150 -0.25 -26.65 2.41
N ILE A 151 0.83 -25.93 2.14
CA ILE A 151 0.83 -24.46 2.01
C ILE A 151 0.62 -24.15 0.54
N ASN A 152 -0.47 -23.44 0.24
CA ASN A 152 -0.72 -22.90 -1.09
C ASN A 152 -0.12 -21.50 -1.18
N THR A 153 0.77 -21.30 -2.15
CA THR A 153 1.30 -19.99 -2.55
C THR A 153 0.87 -19.68 -3.98
N PRO A 154 0.96 -18.42 -4.44
CA PRO A 154 0.77 -18.07 -5.84
C PRO A 154 1.64 -18.90 -6.81
N ASP A 155 2.81 -19.34 -6.36
CA ASP A 155 3.79 -20.08 -7.17
C ASP A 155 3.60 -21.60 -7.18
N GLY A 156 2.72 -22.11 -6.33
CA GLY A 156 2.41 -23.52 -6.20
C GLY A 156 2.14 -23.93 -4.76
N ALA A 157 1.82 -25.21 -4.60
CA ALA A 157 1.60 -25.81 -3.31
C ALA A 157 2.87 -26.56 -2.86
N VAL A 158 3.18 -26.53 -1.56
CA VAL A 158 4.27 -27.33 -0.96
C VAL A 158 3.88 -27.83 0.43
N SER A 159 4.51 -28.91 0.89
CA SER A 159 4.27 -29.39 2.26
C SER A 159 4.99 -28.50 3.30
N SER A 160 4.29 -28.20 4.38
CA SER A 160 4.66 -27.18 5.38
C SER A 160 5.85 -27.59 6.24
N ALA A 161 6.12 -28.88 6.39
CA ALA A 161 7.32 -29.31 7.12
C ALA A 161 8.61 -29.16 6.31
N PHE A 162 8.54 -29.02 4.98
CA PHE A 162 9.72 -28.69 4.19
C PHE A 162 10.08 -27.21 4.28
N ALA A 163 9.08 -26.37 4.58
CA ALA A 163 9.30 -24.95 4.85
C ALA A 163 9.79 -24.69 6.29
N ASP A 164 9.82 -25.67 7.19
CA ASP A 164 10.33 -25.52 8.57
C ASP A 164 11.69 -26.23 8.71
N ALA A 165 12.76 -25.50 8.36
CA ALA A 165 14.12 -26.07 8.35
C ALA A 165 14.62 -26.43 9.75
N GLU A 166 14.13 -25.79 10.80
CA GLU A 166 14.51 -26.13 12.17
C GLU A 166 13.90 -27.48 12.58
N LYS A 167 12.61 -27.68 12.34
CA LYS A 167 11.97 -28.99 12.57
C LYS A 167 12.62 -30.08 11.73
N MET A 168 12.88 -29.81 10.45
CA MET A 168 13.55 -30.76 9.57
C MET A 168 14.97 -31.08 10.04
N ARG A 169 15.77 -30.07 10.41
CA ARG A 169 17.13 -30.27 10.95
C ARG A 169 17.10 -31.02 12.27
N ASN A 170 16.13 -30.76 13.15
CA ASN A 170 16.02 -31.44 14.44
C ASN A 170 15.62 -32.91 14.28
N VAL A 171 14.72 -33.23 13.33
CA VAL A 171 14.25 -34.60 13.12
C VAL A 171 15.20 -35.40 12.21
N LEU A 172 15.62 -34.86 11.08
CA LEU A 172 16.44 -35.57 10.09
C LEU A 172 17.94 -35.35 10.26
N GLY A 173 18.35 -34.17 10.75
CA GLY A 173 19.76 -33.85 11.01
C GLY A 173 20.43 -32.97 9.95
N PHE A 174 19.71 -32.56 8.91
CA PHE A 174 20.22 -31.66 7.87
C PHE A 174 19.10 -30.75 7.37
N ALA A 175 19.51 -29.63 6.78
CA ALA A 175 18.61 -28.77 6.03
C ALA A 175 18.32 -29.36 4.64
N TYR A 176 17.25 -28.88 4.03
CA TYR A 176 16.73 -29.44 2.79
C TYR A 176 17.67 -29.26 1.58
N ASP A 177 18.49 -28.20 1.59
CA ASP A 177 19.48 -27.79 0.61
C ASP A 177 20.83 -28.56 0.70
N GLU A 178 21.05 -29.37 1.72
CA GLU A 178 22.27 -30.17 1.94
C GLU A 178 22.15 -31.64 1.55
N PHE A 179 21.11 -32.00 0.81
CA PHE A 179 20.78 -33.39 0.57
C PHE A 179 21.78 -34.12 -0.33
N THR A 180 22.40 -35.18 0.19
CA THR A 180 23.29 -36.07 -0.59
C THR A 180 22.59 -37.37 -0.99
N ASP A 181 23.14 -38.09 -1.98
CA ASP A 181 22.71 -39.45 -2.33
C ASP A 181 22.70 -40.41 -1.11
N ILE A 182 23.62 -40.22 -0.16
CA ILE A 182 23.72 -41.03 1.06
C ILE A 182 22.54 -40.73 1.98
N ASP A 183 22.26 -39.45 2.23
CA ASP A 183 21.13 -39.04 3.08
C ASP A 183 19.79 -39.47 2.49
N SER A 184 19.63 -39.36 1.15
CA SER A 184 18.43 -39.81 0.45
C SER A 184 18.21 -41.31 0.60
N ARG A 185 19.27 -42.10 0.41
CA ARG A 185 19.19 -43.55 0.60
C ARG A 185 18.94 -43.93 2.07
N ALA A 186 19.55 -43.19 3.00
CA ALA A 186 19.40 -43.42 4.44
C ALA A 186 17.98 -43.11 4.89
N TYR A 187 17.42 -42.00 4.44
CA TYR A 187 16.03 -41.62 4.66
C TYR A 187 15.04 -42.65 4.11
N ALA A 188 15.21 -43.10 2.85
CA ALA A 188 14.33 -44.12 2.27
C ALA A 188 14.42 -45.46 3.01
N THR A 189 15.60 -45.81 3.53
CA THR A 189 15.80 -47.02 4.34
C THR A 189 15.14 -46.87 5.71
N ALA A 190 15.26 -45.70 6.33
CA ALA A 190 14.65 -45.38 7.62
C ALA A 190 13.12 -45.47 7.54
N SER A 191 12.50 -44.80 6.57
CA SER A 191 11.05 -44.84 6.33
C SER A 191 10.54 -46.28 6.18
N ARG A 192 11.17 -47.10 5.31
CA ARG A 192 10.79 -48.52 5.14
C ARG A 192 10.93 -49.33 6.42
N ASN A 193 12.01 -49.12 7.18
CA ASN A 193 12.23 -49.83 8.44
C ASN A 193 11.17 -49.47 9.48
N CYS A 194 10.80 -48.20 9.59
CA CYS A 194 9.74 -47.75 10.49
C CYS A 194 8.36 -48.28 10.07
N SER A 195 8.03 -48.24 8.77
CA SER A 195 6.78 -48.85 8.29
C SER A 195 6.73 -50.34 8.64
N ARG A 196 7.82 -51.09 8.40
CA ARG A 196 7.88 -52.51 8.78
C ARG A 196 7.74 -52.72 10.28
N LEU A 197 8.43 -51.92 11.09
CA LEU A 197 8.40 -52.01 12.55
C LEU A 197 6.97 -51.81 13.08
N PHE A 198 6.27 -50.78 12.61
CA PHE A 198 4.91 -50.47 13.08
C PHE A 198 3.83 -51.36 12.45
N SER A 199 3.99 -51.84 11.21
CA SER A 199 3.10 -52.87 10.65
C SER A 199 3.12 -54.19 11.43
N GLN A 200 4.19 -54.45 12.18
CA GLN A 200 4.37 -55.65 12.99
C GLN A 200 4.12 -55.40 14.48
N SER A 201 3.78 -54.17 14.88
CA SER A 201 3.58 -53.81 16.28
C SER A 201 2.16 -54.17 16.74
N PRO A 202 1.99 -54.76 17.94
CA PRO A 202 0.67 -54.98 18.54
C PRO A 202 0.05 -53.71 19.17
N ASP A 203 0.77 -52.58 19.18
CA ASP A 203 0.31 -51.33 19.78
C ASP A 203 -0.65 -50.58 18.84
N ALA A 204 -1.86 -50.29 19.34
CA ALA A 204 -2.88 -49.56 18.60
C ALA A 204 -2.46 -48.14 18.19
N THR A 205 -1.57 -47.50 18.95
CA THR A 205 -1.05 -46.17 18.62
C THR A 205 -0.12 -46.21 17.41
N HIS A 206 0.75 -47.22 17.30
CA HIS A 206 1.60 -47.46 16.13
C HIS A 206 0.76 -47.79 14.89
N ALA A 207 -0.30 -48.58 15.05
CA ALA A 207 -1.24 -48.91 13.96
C ALA A 207 -2.00 -47.65 13.47
N ALA A 208 -2.43 -46.77 14.37
CA ALA A 208 -3.07 -45.51 14.00
C ALA A 208 -2.09 -44.59 13.25
N LEU A 209 -0.86 -44.47 13.76
CA LEU A 209 0.18 -43.62 13.17
C LEU A 209 0.57 -44.08 11.77
N ILE A 210 0.80 -45.37 11.55
CA ILE A 210 1.14 -45.88 10.21
C ILE A 210 -0.02 -45.74 9.22
N ASN A 211 -1.27 -45.84 9.68
CA ASN A 211 -2.45 -45.59 8.84
C ASN A 211 -2.54 -44.11 8.42
N GLN A 212 -2.32 -43.18 9.35
CA GLN A 212 -2.25 -41.75 9.06
C GLN A 212 -1.10 -41.42 8.11
N TYR A 213 0.09 -41.97 8.36
CA TYR A 213 1.26 -41.86 7.51
C TYR A 213 0.96 -42.35 6.08
N ASN A 214 0.43 -43.56 5.92
CA ASN A 214 0.10 -44.11 4.61
C ASN A 214 -0.98 -43.28 3.89
N ASN A 215 -2.00 -42.80 4.62
CA ASN A 215 -3.02 -41.92 4.06
C ASN A 215 -2.43 -40.59 3.61
N HIS A 216 -1.47 -40.03 4.36
CA HIS A 216 -0.74 -38.83 3.95
C HIS A 216 -0.06 -39.04 2.59
N PHE A 217 0.72 -40.12 2.41
CA PHE A 217 1.39 -40.41 1.12
C PHE A 217 0.44 -40.77 -0.03
N ARG A 218 -0.77 -41.29 0.26
CA ARG A 218 -1.79 -41.54 -0.78
C ARG A 218 -2.42 -40.24 -1.29
N ASN A 219 -2.55 -39.25 -0.42
CA ASN A 219 -3.28 -38.01 -0.71
C ASN A 219 -2.36 -36.84 -1.08
N VAL A 220 -1.07 -36.90 -0.75
CA VAL A 220 -0.07 -35.91 -1.12
C VAL A 220 0.59 -36.33 -2.44
N PRO A 221 0.57 -35.48 -3.50
CA PRO A 221 1.15 -35.85 -4.78
C PRO A 221 2.65 -36.14 -4.64
N ALA A 222 3.13 -37.11 -5.43
CA ALA A 222 4.51 -37.60 -5.42
C ALA A 222 5.59 -36.51 -5.43
N GLY A 223 5.35 -35.39 -6.13
CA GLY A 223 6.27 -34.25 -6.19
C GLY A 223 6.48 -33.52 -4.85
N PHE A 224 5.54 -33.61 -3.91
CA PHE A 224 5.54 -32.86 -2.64
C PHE A 224 6.30 -33.59 -1.53
N THR A 225 6.63 -34.86 -1.74
CA THR A 225 7.38 -35.65 -0.77
C THR A 225 8.86 -35.63 -1.16
N PRO A 226 9.78 -35.39 -0.21
CA PRO A 226 11.18 -35.60 -0.45
C PRO A 226 11.32 -37.09 -0.74
N TYR A 227 11.68 -37.39 -1.99
CA TYR A 227 11.89 -38.73 -2.51
C TYR A 227 10.59 -39.55 -2.63
N THR A 228 10.05 -39.60 -3.85
CA THR A 228 9.22 -40.72 -4.28
C THR A 228 9.92 -42.03 -3.89
N ILE A 229 9.32 -42.72 -2.92
CA ILE A 229 9.83 -43.88 -2.20
C ILE A 229 10.17 -44.99 -3.20
N GLY A 230 11.46 -45.24 -3.48
CA GLY A 230 11.84 -46.31 -4.42
C GLY A 230 13.27 -46.27 -4.97
N ASN A 231 13.67 -47.35 -5.63
CA ASN A 231 14.92 -47.42 -6.44
C ASN A 231 14.83 -46.56 -7.74
N SER A 232 13.71 -45.87 -7.95
CA SER A 232 13.38 -45.04 -9.11
C SER A 232 13.40 -43.53 -8.81
N GLY A 233 13.76 -43.12 -7.59
CA GLY A 233 13.92 -41.71 -7.25
C GLY A 233 15.03 -41.02 -8.07
N PRO A 234 14.98 -39.69 -8.24
CA PRO A 234 16.03 -38.94 -8.94
C PRO A 234 17.37 -39.12 -8.22
N LYS A 235 18.44 -39.39 -8.98
CA LYS A 235 19.81 -39.46 -8.46
C LYS A 235 20.32 -38.05 -8.19
N ILE A 236 20.81 -37.77 -6.98
CA ILE A 236 21.29 -36.45 -6.56
C ILE A 236 22.82 -36.52 -6.38
N ARG A 237 23.50 -36.33 -7.51
CA ARG A 237 24.92 -35.98 -7.72
C ARG A 237 25.95 -36.43 -6.66
N LYS A 238 26.86 -37.34 -7.08
CA LYS A 238 28.31 -37.11 -6.98
C LYS A 238 28.94 -36.96 -8.36
N THR A 239 29.82 -35.97 -8.46
CA THR A 239 30.79 -35.64 -9.51
C THR A 239 31.43 -36.85 -10.22
N SER A 240 31.02 -37.14 -11.45
CA SER A 240 31.90 -37.40 -12.61
C SER A 240 31.11 -37.90 -13.82
N ASN A 241 31.31 -37.22 -14.94
CA ASN A 241 31.12 -37.66 -16.33
C ASN A 241 29.71 -38.12 -16.78
N ASN A 242 28.71 -37.24 -16.59
CA ASN A 242 27.32 -37.30 -17.11
C ASN A 242 26.32 -38.27 -16.44
N SER A 243 25.35 -37.72 -15.69
CA SER A 243 24.05 -38.32 -15.37
C SER A 243 23.07 -37.32 -14.74
N PHE A 244 22.45 -36.45 -15.55
CA PHE A 244 21.42 -35.51 -15.07
C PHE A 244 20.01 -36.11 -15.25
N ARG A 245 19.39 -36.54 -14.15
CA ARG A 245 17.93 -36.63 -14.02
C ARG A 245 17.53 -36.00 -12.69
N VAL A 246 17.64 -34.68 -12.61
CA VAL A 246 16.99 -33.90 -11.54
C VAL A 246 15.49 -33.98 -11.82
N ASN A 247 14.69 -34.40 -10.84
CA ASN A 247 13.23 -34.35 -10.96
C ASN A 247 12.80 -32.87 -10.92
N PRO A 248 12.29 -32.30 -12.03
CA PRO A 248 11.95 -30.87 -12.09
C PRO A 248 10.88 -30.48 -11.07
N ASP A 249 9.88 -31.34 -10.82
CA ASP A 249 8.81 -31.08 -9.85
C ASP A 249 9.35 -31.02 -8.42
N TRP A 250 10.30 -31.90 -8.10
CA TRP A 250 10.96 -31.87 -6.80
C TRP A 250 11.78 -30.60 -6.64
N TYR A 251 12.56 -30.21 -7.66
CA TYR A 251 13.38 -29.01 -7.62
C TYR A 251 12.55 -27.72 -7.52
N ARG A 252 11.39 -27.69 -8.17
CA ARG A 252 10.42 -26.60 -8.06
C ARG A 252 9.83 -26.53 -6.65
N ASN A 253 9.37 -27.66 -6.11
CA ASN A 253 8.80 -27.70 -4.75
C ASN A 253 9.85 -27.36 -3.69
N MET A 254 11.09 -27.78 -3.94
CA MET A 254 12.26 -27.40 -3.19
C MET A 254 12.42 -25.88 -3.12
N TYR A 255 12.45 -25.24 -4.28
CA TYR A 255 12.55 -23.79 -4.41
C TYR A 255 11.44 -23.05 -3.67
N ILE A 256 10.19 -23.49 -3.87
CA ILE A 256 9.03 -22.86 -3.23
C ILE A 256 9.10 -23.02 -1.71
N ALA A 257 9.40 -24.22 -1.20
CA ALA A 257 9.48 -24.47 0.24
C ALA A 257 10.57 -23.62 0.93
N THR A 258 11.76 -23.54 0.32
CA THR A 258 12.83 -22.67 0.80
C THR A 258 12.42 -21.19 0.75
N SER A 259 11.77 -20.75 -0.32
CA SER A 259 11.34 -19.37 -0.47
C SER A 259 10.28 -18.96 0.56
N ILE A 260 9.32 -19.85 0.90
CA ILE A 260 8.32 -19.62 1.96
C ILE A 260 9.00 -19.48 3.32
N ARG A 261 9.90 -20.40 3.67
CA ARG A 261 10.65 -20.38 4.92
C ARG A 261 11.36 -19.04 5.09
N ASP A 262 12.09 -18.66 4.05
CA ASP A 262 12.95 -17.50 4.06
C ASP A 262 12.12 -16.21 4.06
N ALA A 263 10.98 -16.19 3.35
CA ALA A 263 10.01 -15.11 3.43
C ALA A 263 9.45 -14.91 4.84
N ARG A 264 9.14 -15.99 5.56
CA ARG A 264 8.64 -15.93 6.95
C ARG A 264 9.71 -15.41 7.91
N ALA A 265 10.94 -15.88 7.77
CA ALA A 265 12.06 -15.41 8.57
C ALA A 265 12.33 -13.92 8.30
N TYR A 266 12.38 -13.54 7.03
CA TYR A 266 12.57 -12.15 6.60
C TYR A 266 11.46 -11.24 7.12
N LYS A 267 10.20 -11.64 7.00
CA LYS A 267 9.03 -10.90 7.51
C LYS A 267 9.21 -10.52 8.98
N ASN A 268 9.55 -11.50 9.82
CA ASN A 268 9.71 -11.29 11.25
C ASN A 268 10.92 -10.39 11.57
N ASP A 269 12.04 -10.61 10.87
CA ASP A 269 13.23 -9.79 11.06
C ASP A 269 13.03 -8.34 10.58
N LEU A 270 12.35 -8.14 9.45
CA LEU A 270 11.99 -6.83 8.92
C LEU A 270 11.13 -6.04 9.91
N ILE A 271 10.07 -6.65 10.46
CA ILE A 271 9.22 -6.01 11.49
C ILE A 271 10.08 -5.61 12.69
N ARG A 272 10.88 -6.54 13.22
CA ARG A 272 11.76 -6.28 14.37
C ARG A 272 12.75 -5.14 14.11
N GLN A 273 13.38 -5.11 12.93
CA GLN A 273 14.29 -4.04 12.51
C GLN A 273 13.57 -2.69 12.41
N ILE A 274 12.33 -2.66 11.90
CA ILE A 274 11.54 -1.44 11.80
C ILE A 274 11.13 -0.94 13.19
N GLU A 275 10.64 -1.82 14.06
CA GLU A 275 10.20 -1.49 15.40
C GLU A 275 11.34 -0.93 16.27
N THR A 276 12.55 -1.48 16.11
CA THR A 276 13.74 -1.04 16.85
C THR A 276 14.39 0.23 16.29
N LYS A 277 14.02 0.69 15.09
CA LYS A 277 14.53 1.95 14.53
C LYS A 277 13.86 3.15 15.21
N ASN A 278 14.67 4.17 15.50
CA ASN A 278 14.18 5.46 15.98
C ASN A 278 13.25 6.13 14.95
N ASN A 279 12.30 6.92 15.47
CA ASN A 279 11.37 7.67 14.65
C ASN A 279 12.15 8.66 13.76
N SER A 280 12.02 8.49 12.44
CA SER A 280 12.78 9.26 11.46
C SER A 280 12.14 9.18 10.07
N PRO A 281 12.41 10.13 9.16
CA PRO A 281 11.99 10.03 7.76
C PRO A 281 12.52 8.77 7.06
N GLU A 282 13.73 8.32 7.41
CA GLU A 282 14.30 7.09 6.85
C GLU A 282 13.51 5.83 7.27
N LYS A 283 13.05 5.77 8.52
CA LYS A 283 12.15 4.70 8.98
C LYS A 283 10.84 4.69 8.19
N LEU A 284 10.28 5.87 7.92
CA LEU A 284 9.07 6.02 7.12
C LEU A 284 9.27 5.53 5.67
N LYS A 285 10.43 5.82 5.06
CA LYS A 285 10.80 5.32 3.72
C LYS A 285 10.90 3.80 3.67
N ILE A 286 11.51 3.19 4.70
CA ILE A 286 11.61 1.72 4.81
C ILE A 286 10.22 1.09 4.95
N LEU A 287 9.37 1.66 5.81
CA LEU A 287 7.99 1.21 5.99
C LEU A 287 7.17 1.33 4.69
N ALA A 288 7.28 2.45 3.97
CA ALA A 288 6.61 2.65 2.68
C ALA A 288 7.03 1.59 1.65
N GLY A 289 8.34 1.31 1.55
CA GLY A 289 8.85 0.26 0.66
C GLY A 289 8.33 -1.13 1.06
N ALA A 290 8.35 -1.48 2.34
CA ALA A 290 7.83 -2.75 2.84
C ALA A 290 6.32 -2.90 2.60
N LEU A 291 5.54 -1.83 2.83
CA LEU A 291 4.10 -1.83 2.60
C LEU A 291 3.78 -1.97 1.11
N GLN A 292 4.51 -1.26 0.25
CA GLN A 292 4.39 -1.39 -1.21
C GLN A 292 4.71 -2.83 -1.65
N GLU A 293 5.85 -3.39 -1.23
CA GLU A 293 6.25 -4.75 -1.61
C GLU A 293 5.22 -5.80 -1.16
N SER A 294 4.63 -5.61 0.03
CA SER A 294 3.57 -6.45 0.57
C SER A 294 2.28 -6.34 -0.24
N GLN A 295 1.81 -5.12 -0.52
CA GLN A 295 0.59 -4.88 -1.29
C GLN A 295 0.70 -5.40 -2.74
N SER A 296 1.88 -5.26 -3.36
CA SER A 296 2.13 -5.75 -4.72
C SER A 296 2.46 -7.24 -4.80
N LYS A 297 2.41 -7.98 -3.68
CA LYS A 297 2.77 -9.42 -3.60
C LYS A 297 4.13 -9.70 -4.24
N SER A 298 5.13 -8.89 -3.94
CA SER A 298 6.44 -8.92 -4.60
C SER A 298 7.57 -9.28 -3.64
N GLY A 299 8.73 -9.67 -4.19
CA GLY A 299 9.88 -10.06 -3.40
C GLY A 299 9.57 -11.20 -2.45
N TRP A 300 9.97 -11.07 -1.18
CA TRP A 300 9.70 -12.08 -0.16
C TRP A 300 8.20 -12.25 0.12
N PHE A 301 7.41 -11.19 -0.04
CA PHE A 301 5.97 -11.25 0.21
C PHE A 301 5.20 -12.09 -0.81
N ALA A 302 5.77 -12.34 -2.00
CA ALA A 302 5.20 -13.21 -3.02
C ALA A 302 5.00 -14.66 -2.56
N TYR A 303 5.84 -15.12 -1.62
CA TYR A 303 5.85 -16.49 -1.10
C TYR A 303 5.04 -16.67 0.18
N LEU A 304 4.44 -15.61 0.73
CA LEU A 304 3.59 -15.73 1.91
C LEU A 304 2.19 -16.22 1.51
N SER A 305 1.55 -16.99 2.39
CA SER A 305 0.13 -17.28 2.23
C SER A 305 -0.71 -16.01 2.34
N GLU A 306 -1.93 -16.01 1.79
CA GLU A 306 -2.79 -14.81 1.81
C GLU A 306 -3.09 -14.31 3.22
N SER A 307 -3.27 -15.22 4.19
CA SER A 307 -3.49 -14.88 5.59
C SER A 307 -2.26 -14.21 6.22
N GLU A 308 -1.06 -14.72 5.94
CA GLU A 308 0.20 -14.14 6.41
C GLU A 308 0.46 -12.77 5.79
N LEU A 309 0.18 -12.63 4.48
CA LEU A 309 0.31 -11.38 3.76
C LEU A 309 -0.64 -10.31 4.28
N LYS A 310 -1.89 -10.68 4.55
CA LYS A 310 -2.89 -9.77 5.13
C LYS A 310 -2.46 -9.31 6.53
N SER A 311 -2.03 -10.26 7.37
CA SER A 311 -1.57 -9.96 8.73
C SER A 311 -0.37 -9.02 8.73
N VAL A 312 0.64 -9.26 7.89
CA VAL A 312 1.82 -8.39 7.83
C VAL A 312 1.50 -7.03 7.23
N SER A 313 0.64 -6.96 6.22
CA SER A 313 0.25 -5.69 5.60
C SER A 313 -0.45 -4.77 6.60
N ILE A 314 -1.34 -5.31 7.43
CA ILE A 314 -2.01 -4.56 8.50
C ILE A 314 -0.98 -4.06 9.51
N HIS A 315 -0.08 -4.93 9.99
CA HIS A 315 0.95 -4.53 10.96
C HIS A 315 1.88 -3.44 10.40
N LEU A 316 2.29 -3.55 9.14
CA LEU A 316 3.11 -2.54 8.46
C LEU A 316 2.36 -1.22 8.29
N ASP A 317 1.07 -1.25 7.96
CA ASP A 317 0.23 -0.06 7.83
C ASP A 317 0.02 0.65 9.18
N GLU A 318 -0.20 -0.10 10.26
CA GLU A 318 -0.27 0.44 11.63
C GLU A 318 1.04 1.10 12.04
N LEU A 319 2.18 0.45 11.80
CA LEU A 319 3.50 1.02 12.05
C LEU A 319 3.76 2.26 11.19
N TYR A 320 3.35 2.25 9.92
CA TYR A 320 3.43 3.39 9.01
C TYR A 320 2.60 4.57 9.53
N SER A 321 1.36 4.30 9.98
CA SER A 321 0.48 5.31 10.56
C SER A 321 1.02 5.94 11.82
N LYS A 322 1.47 5.09 12.76
CA LYS A 322 2.11 5.55 13.99
C LYS A 322 3.35 6.40 13.70
N GLN A 323 4.15 6.01 12.71
CA GLN A 323 5.38 6.70 12.37
C GLN A 323 5.14 8.08 11.78
N TYR A 324 4.27 8.22 10.77
CA TYR A 324 4.03 9.55 10.19
C TYR A 324 3.33 10.47 11.20
N LYS A 325 2.37 9.96 11.99
CA LYS A 325 1.71 10.75 13.04
C LYS A 325 2.70 11.23 14.09
N SER A 326 3.66 10.40 14.48
CA SER A 326 4.70 10.82 15.43
C SER A 326 5.58 11.93 14.87
N LEU A 327 5.96 11.88 13.60
CA LEU A 327 6.76 12.94 12.96
C LEU A 327 5.98 14.25 12.85
N VAL A 328 4.70 14.16 12.45
CA VAL A 328 3.80 15.30 12.41
C VAL A 328 3.64 15.91 13.80
N ASN A 329 3.32 15.10 14.81
CA ASN A 329 3.09 15.60 16.17
C ASN A 329 4.31 16.34 16.74
N VAL A 330 5.54 15.84 16.52
CA VAL A 330 6.76 16.57 16.93
C VAL A 330 6.81 17.95 16.29
N THR A 331 6.50 18.05 15.01
CA THR A 331 6.48 19.34 14.28
C THR A 331 5.37 20.26 14.80
N LEU A 332 4.20 19.70 15.10
CA LEU A 332 3.04 20.46 15.60
C LEU A 332 3.19 20.89 17.06
N ASP A 333 3.95 20.16 17.87
CA ASP A 333 4.22 20.48 19.27
C ASP A 333 5.12 21.73 19.41
N GLU A 334 5.91 22.06 18.37
CA GLU A 334 6.73 23.27 18.32
C GLU A 334 5.92 24.54 18.02
N ILE A 335 4.67 24.39 17.58
CA ILE A 335 3.82 25.53 17.22
C ILE A 335 3.26 26.16 18.51
N PRO A 336 3.49 27.47 18.74
CA PRO A 336 2.94 28.16 19.90
C PRO A 336 1.44 28.47 19.64
N TRP A 337 0.58 27.45 19.78
CA TRP A 337 -0.85 27.54 19.46
C TRP A 337 -1.58 28.68 20.21
N SER A 338 -1.08 29.08 21.38
CA SER A 338 -1.62 30.19 22.18
C SER A 338 -1.43 31.56 21.54
N ASN A 339 -0.56 31.70 20.54
CA ASN A 339 -0.28 32.98 19.89
C ASN A 339 -1.35 33.37 18.87
N TYR A 340 -2.15 32.42 18.38
CA TYR A 340 -3.22 32.69 17.42
C TYR A 340 -4.45 33.23 18.13
N GLN A 341 -5.03 34.30 17.59
CA GLN A 341 -6.17 35.00 18.16
C GLN A 341 -7.43 34.80 17.29
N PRO A 342 -8.64 34.92 17.87
CA PRO A 342 -9.90 34.86 17.11
C PRO A 342 -10.16 36.18 16.37
N THR A 343 -9.24 36.55 15.49
CA THR A 343 -9.29 37.73 14.60
C THR A 343 -9.00 37.31 13.17
N LEU A 344 -9.33 38.15 12.18
CA LEU A 344 -9.01 37.86 10.78
C LEU A 344 -7.51 37.64 10.58
N ASP A 345 -6.68 38.52 11.14
CA ASP A 345 -5.22 38.39 11.05
C ASP A 345 -4.70 37.14 11.77
N GLY A 346 -5.32 36.75 12.89
CA GLY A 346 -4.98 35.53 13.61
C GLY A 346 -5.30 34.26 12.81
N LEU A 347 -6.45 34.21 12.13
CA LEU A 347 -6.80 33.08 11.26
C LEU A 347 -5.98 33.05 9.97
N LYS A 348 -5.64 34.21 9.40
CA LYS A 348 -4.70 34.32 8.28
C LYS A 348 -3.32 33.77 8.64
N ALA A 349 -2.77 34.22 9.76
CA ALA A 349 -1.48 33.72 10.26
C ALA A 349 -1.52 32.20 10.52
N LEU A 350 -2.63 31.67 11.04
CA LEU A 350 -2.81 30.23 11.22
C LEU A 350 -2.81 29.48 9.88
N LYS A 351 -3.48 30.01 8.86
CA LYS A 351 -3.50 29.43 7.51
C LYS A 351 -2.12 29.47 6.85
N GLU A 352 -1.41 30.59 6.95
CA GLU A 352 -0.03 30.70 6.48
C GLU A 352 0.88 29.68 7.17
N LYS A 353 0.71 29.46 8.48
CA LYS A 353 1.47 28.43 9.19
C LYS A 353 1.12 27.02 8.72
N GLN A 354 -0.15 26.73 8.46
CA GLN A 354 -0.56 25.45 7.86
C GLN A 354 0.18 25.22 6.53
N ASP A 355 0.16 26.21 5.63
CA ASP A 355 0.79 26.11 4.32
C ASP A 355 2.31 25.96 4.44
N GLU A 356 2.96 26.65 5.38
CA GLU A 356 4.38 26.48 5.68
C GLU A 356 4.72 25.04 6.09
N ILE A 357 3.98 24.50 7.07
CA ILE A 357 4.19 23.14 7.57
C ILE A 357 3.91 22.10 6.48
N GLU A 358 2.81 22.24 5.75
CA GLU A 358 2.45 21.35 4.66
C GLU A 358 3.53 21.35 3.57
N ASN A 359 4.01 22.52 3.14
CA ASN A 359 5.08 22.61 2.15
C ASN A 359 6.40 21.99 2.64
N SER A 360 6.73 22.13 3.92
CA SER A 360 7.93 21.52 4.50
C SER A 360 7.86 19.99 4.54
N LEU A 361 6.67 19.42 4.74
CA LEU A 361 6.47 18.00 4.94
C LEU A 361 6.03 17.24 3.67
N LYS A 362 5.54 17.94 2.64
CA LYS A 362 4.98 17.34 1.41
C LYS A 362 5.89 16.33 0.71
N SER A 363 7.21 16.52 0.78
CA SER A 363 8.19 15.60 0.16
C SER A 363 8.51 14.38 1.02
N SER A 364 8.17 14.43 2.31
CA SER A 364 8.61 13.48 3.33
C SER A 364 7.46 12.65 3.90
N LEU A 365 6.21 13.09 3.76
CA LEU A 365 5.02 12.40 4.25
C LEU A 365 4.15 11.84 3.12
N PRO A 366 3.43 10.73 3.37
CA PRO A 366 2.36 10.28 2.48
C PRO A 366 1.15 11.22 2.52
N ASP A 367 0.24 11.09 1.56
CA ASP A 367 -1.03 11.82 1.50
C ASP A 367 -1.86 11.67 2.78
N SER A 368 -1.86 10.49 3.41
CA SER A 368 -2.53 10.26 4.70
C SER A 368 -1.89 11.02 5.86
N GLY A 369 -0.58 11.27 5.80
CA GLY A 369 0.13 12.13 6.74
C GLY A 369 -0.18 13.61 6.49
N MET A 370 -0.24 14.03 5.22
CA MET A 370 -0.63 15.39 4.84
C MET A 370 -2.07 15.70 5.28
N LYS A 371 -2.99 14.77 5.06
CA LYS A 371 -4.37 14.90 5.55
C LYS A 371 -4.41 15.03 7.07
N TYR A 372 -3.61 14.25 7.79
CA TYR A 372 -3.54 14.35 9.24
C TYR A 372 -3.03 15.74 9.71
N VAL A 373 -2.08 16.36 9.01
CA VAL A 373 -1.67 17.75 9.27
C VAL A 373 -2.87 18.69 9.13
N ALA A 374 -3.58 18.64 8.00
CA ALA A 374 -4.75 19.48 7.76
C ALA A 374 -5.83 19.30 8.84
N ASP A 375 -6.13 18.05 9.21
CA ASP A 375 -7.10 17.73 10.26
C ASP A 375 -6.68 18.34 11.63
N GLN A 376 -5.39 18.33 11.97
CA GLN A 376 -4.90 18.96 13.21
C GLN A 376 -5.05 20.49 13.20
N PHE A 377 -4.78 21.14 12.07
CA PHE A 377 -5.00 22.57 11.92
C PHE A 377 -6.49 22.93 11.99
N ASP A 378 -7.37 22.13 11.37
CA ASP A 378 -8.82 22.34 11.43
C ASP A 378 -9.35 22.25 12.87
N ILE A 379 -8.87 21.30 13.68
CA ILE A 379 -9.21 21.19 15.11
C ILE A 379 -8.85 22.48 15.87
N LYS A 380 -7.71 23.11 15.55
CA LYS A 380 -7.25 24.35 16.20
C LYS A 380 -7.97 25.59 15.65
N LYS A 381 -8.31 25.58 14.36
CA LYS A 381 -9.01 26.66 13.65
C LYS A 381 -10.47 26.79 14.10
N ALA A 382 -11.18 25.67 14.30
CA ALA A 382 -12.60 25.66 14.64
C ALA A 382 -12.99 26.56 15.83
N PRO A 383 -12.35 26.51 17.02
CA PRO A 383 -12.72 27.39 18.14
C PRO A 383 -12.42 28.88 17.89
N LEU A 384 -11.34 29.19 17.17
CA LEU A 384 -10.98 30.57 16.81
C LEU A 384 -12.00 31.15 15.81
N SER A 385 -12.31 30.37 14.78
CA SER A 385 -13.33 30.66 13.77
C SER A 385 -14.70 30.91 14.40
N LYS A 386 -15.12 30.05 15.33
CA LYS A 386 -16.38 30.21 16.06
C LYS A 386 -16.42 31.52 16.83
N THR A 387 -15.36 31.83 17.58
CA THR A 387 -15.28 33.03 18.43
C THR A 387 -15.27 34.31 17.59
N LEU A 388 -14.51 34.33 16.48
CA LEU A 388 -14.53 35.46 15.55
C LEU A 388 -15.91 35.64 14.93
N THR A 389 -16.55 34.55 14.51
CA THR A 389 -17.91 34.59 13.96
C THR A 389 -18.91 35.13 14.98
N ASP A 390 -18.84 34.70 16.24
CA ASP A 390 -19.70 35.21 17.32
C ASP A 390 -19.46 36.70 17.59
N ASN A 391 -18.21 37.16 17.54
CA ASN A 391 -17.86 38.58 17.68
C ASN A 391 -18.39 39.41 16.50
N ILE A 392 -18.27 38.91 15.26
CA ILE A 392 -18.82 39.59 14.08
C ILE A 392 -20.34 39.69 14.20
N ILE A 393 -21.02 38.59 14.50
CA ILE A 393 -22.48 38.57 14.68
C ILE A 393 -22.91 39.55 15.78
N SER A 394 -22.21 39.58 16.91
CA SER A 394 -22.57 40.45 18.04
C SER A 394 -22.24 41.93 17.81
N SER A 395 -21.24 42.23 16.98
CA SER A 395 -20.84 43.60 16.66
C SER A 395 -21.53 44.16 15.42
N TYR A 396 -22.15 43.31 14.61
CA TYR A 396 -22.90 43.72 13.44
C TYR A 396 -24.20 44.40 13.88
N PRO A 397 -24.42 45.70 13.59
CA PRO A 397 -25.63 46.41 14.03
C PRO A 397 -26.91 45.91 13.31
N GLY A 398 -26.79 44.97 12.37
CA GLY A 398 -27.88 44.56 11.51
C GLY A 398 -28.05 45.49 10.32
N VAL A 399 -28.98 45.14 9.43
CA VAL A 399 -29.38 46.00 8.32
C VAL A 399 -30.45 46.96 8.82
N ASP A 400 -30.27 48.27 8.64
CA ASP A 400 -31.32 49.25 8.94
C ASP A 400 -32.48 49.11 7.93
N ILE A 401 -33.71 49.36 8.39
CA ILE A 401 -34.92 49.29 7.56
C ILE A 401 -34.98 50.43 6.53
N SER A 402 -34.16 51.47 6.64
CA SER A 402 -34.08 52.56 5.67
C SER A 402 -33.50 52.10 4.32
N LEU A 403 -33.84 52.80 3.22
CA LEU A 403 -33.27 52.52 1.89
C LEU A 403 -31.74 52.59 1.90
N GLN A 404 -31.16 53.54 2.63
CA GLN A 404 -29.71 53.68 2.77
C GLN A 404 -29.11 52.50 3.55
N GLY A 405 -29.78 52.02 4.60
CA GLY A 405 -29.41 50.81 5.34
C GLY A 405 -29.41 49.56 4.45
N LEU A 406 -30.48 49.36 3.69
CA LEU A 406 -30.63 48.26 2.74
C LEU A 406 -29.57 48.31 1.62
N ARG A 407 -29.27 49.50 1.06
CA ARG A 407 -28.17 49.68 0.08
C ARG A 407 -26.80 49.34 0.68
N SER A 408 -26.59 49.70 1.94
CA SER A 408 -25.31 49.47 2.63
C SER A 408 -25.05 48.00 2.94
N TYR A 409 -26.07 47.12 2.88
CA TYR A 409 -25.92 45.69 3.16
C TYR A 409 -24.83 45.00 2.32
N ARG A 410 -24.72 45.28 1.02
CA ARG A 410 -23.65 44.66 0.20
C ARG A 410 -22.27 45.06 0.69
N SER A 411 -22.08 46.34 1.02
CA SER A 411 -20.83 46.83 1.61
C SER A 411 -20.56 46.18 2.96
N ASP A 412 -21.58 45.96 3.79
CA ASP A 412 -21.43 45.28 5.08
C ASP A 412 -21.08 43.79 4.89
N LYS A 413 -21.76 43.10 3.97
CA LYS A 413 -21.46 41.71 3.63
C LYS A 413 -20.04 41.56 3.10
N GLU A 414 -19.60 42.46 2.23
CA GLU A 414 -18.22 42.48 1.73
C GLU A 414 -17.22 42.70 2.89
N ARG A 415 -17.54 43.64 3.79
CA ARG A 415 -16.71 43.97 4.95
C ARG A 415 -16.61 42.84 5.96
N TYR A 416 -17.69 42.13 6.27
CA TYR A 416 -17.76 41.21 7.40
C TYR A 416 -17.83 39.72 7.02
N TYR A 417 -18.37 39.37 5.85
CA TYR A 417 -18.45 37.99 5.37
C TYR A 417 -17.37 37.71 4.32
N ASP A 418 -17.35 38.46 3.21
CA ASP A 418 -16.49 38.09 2.07
C ASP A 418 -15.00 38.19 2.42
N SER A 419 -14.62 39.17 3.24
CA SER A 419 -13.26 39.34 3.75
C SER A 419 -12.80 38.24 4.73
N HIS A 420 -13.72 37.44 5.28
CA HIS A 420 -13.45 36.43 6.31
C HIS A 420 -13.68 35.00 5.82
N GLN A 421 -14.57 34.79 4.84
CA GLN A 421 -15.12 33.47 4.50
C GLN A 421 -14.07 32.39 4.20
N GLU A 422 -12.96 32.75 3.55
CA GLU A 422 -11.90 31.80 3.18
C GLU A 422 -11.07 31.31 4.38
N TYR A 423 -11.11 32.06 5.48
CA TYR A 423 -10.34 31.81 6.69
C TYR A 423 -11.17 31.21 7.82
N LEU A 424 -12.49 31.14 7.66
CA LEU A 424 -13.37 30.50 8.63
C LEU A 424 -13.41 28.99 8.43
N HIS A 425 -13.85 28.29 9.47
CA HIS A 425 -14.25 26.90 9.36
C HIS A 425 -15.55 26.83 8.52
N PRO A 426 -15.77 25.80 7.68
CA PRO A 426 -16.94 25.75 6.78
C PRO A 426 -18.30 25.94 7.47
N ASP A 427 -18.46 25.36 8.66
CA ASP A 427 -19.70 25.51 9.44
C ASP A 427 -19.94 26.96 9.90
N ASP A 428 -18.87 27.67 10.27
CA ASP A 428 -18.94 29.06 10.71
C ASP A 428 -19.12 30.01 9.52
N GLN A 429 -18.50 29.73 8.37
CA GLN A 429 -18.77 30.42 7.12
C GLN A 429 -20.27 30.37 6.81
N LYS A 430 -20.87 29.17 6.88
CA LYS A 430 -22.31 29.00 6.65
C LYS A 430 -23.16 29.71 7.71
N ARG A 431 -22.78 29.64 8.99
CA ARG A 431 -23.48 30.33 10.09
C ARG A 431 -23.49 31.84 9.87
N LEU A 432 -22.34 32.40 9.51
CA LEU A 432 -22.18 33.83 9.26
C LEU A 432 -23.01 34.29 8.06
N LEU A 433 -22.94 33.57 6.94
CA LEU A 433 -23.74 33.86 5.75
C LEU A 433 -25.25 33.84 6.05
N ASN A 434 -25.70 32.82 6.80
CA ASN A 434 -27.09 32.70 7.20
C ASN A 434 -27.53 33.86 8.10
N HIS A 435 -26.69 34.30 9.04
CA HIS A 435 -26.97 35.45 9.88
C HIS A 435 -27.17 36.72 9.03
N PHE A 436 -26.23 37.06 8.14
CA PHE A 436 -26.36 38.21 7.25
C PHE A 436 -27.60 38.15 6.36
N THR A 437 -27.87 36.99 5.78
CA THR A 437 -29.05 36.77 4.93
C THR A 437 -30.35 36.93 5.73
N SER A 438 -30.37 36.43 6.98
CA SER A 438 -31.52 36.58 7.87
C SER A 438 -31.75 38.04 8.25
N SER A 439 -30.70 38.78 8.60
CA SER A 439 -30.79 40.22 8.92
C SER A 439 -31.31 41.03 7.75
N LEU A 440 -30.82 40.80 6.53
CA LEU A 440 -31.34 41.45 5.33
C LEU A 440 -32.83 41.14 5.13
N ASN A 441 -33.22 39.86 5.19
CA ASN A 441 -34.60 39.44 4.98
C ASN A 441 -35.56 40.05 6.01
N GLU A 442 -35.14 40.13 7.28
CA GLU A 442 -35.93 40.73 8.34
C GLU A 442 -36.12 42.23 8.12
N SER A 443 -35.07 42.95 7.75
CA SER A 443 -35.13 44.40 7.48
C SER A 443 -35.94 44.72 6.23
N LEU A 444 -35.80 43.93 5.17
CA LEU A 444 -36.66 44.02 3.99
C LEU A 444 -38.12 43.83 4.40
N LEU A 445 -38.46 42.75 5.11
CA LEU A 445 -39.85 42.49 5.53
C LEU A 445 -40.45 43.65 6.34
N LYS A 446 -39.69 44.21 7.30
CA LYS A 446 -40.13 45.36 8.10
C LYS A 446 -40.28 46.64 7.27
N SER A 447 -39.48 46.81 6.22
CA SER A 447 -39.56 47.96 5.31
C SER A 447 -40.72 47.89 4.30
N SER A 448 -41.36 46.72 4.12
CA SER A 448 -42.31 46.45 3.04
C SER A 448 -43.47 47.45 2.92
N GLY A 449 -43.99 47.97 4.03
CA GLY A 449 -45.08 48.95 4.04
C GLY A 449 -44.70 50.36 3.57
N HIS A 450 -43.40 50.69 3.54
CA HIS A 450 -42.90 52.03 3.23
C HIS A 450 -42.00 52.04 1.98
N PHE A 451 -41.56 50.87 1.51
CA PHE A 451 -40.58 50.74 0.43
C PHE A 451 -41.03 51.43 -0.88
N SER A 452 -42.28 51.23 -1.31
CA SER A 452 -42.80 51.86 -2.53
C SER A 452 -42.87 53.39 -2.45
N LEU A 453 -43.20 53.93 -1.26
CA LEU A 453 -43.23 55.36 -1.00
C LEU A 453 -41.82 55.97 -0.99
N TRP A 454 -40.83 55.25 -0.45
CA TRP A 454 -39.43 55.67 -0.50
C TRP A 454 -38.89 55.71 -1.91
N LEU A 455 -39.19 54.71 -2.74
CA LEU A 455 -38.82 54.71 -4.16
C LEU A 455 -39.37 55.96 -4.86
N GLU A 456 -40.62 56.34 -4.59
CA GLU A 456 -41.24 57.56 -5.14
C GLU A 456 -40.60 58.88 -4.65
N GLN A 457 -39.96 58.88 -3.48
CA GLN A 457 -39.31 60.06 -2.91
C GLN A 457 -37.85 60.21 -3.35
N GLU A 458 -37.14 59.10 -3.47
CA GLU A 458 -35.68 59.06 -3.68
C GLU A 458 -35.28 58.98 -5.16
N ILE A 459 -36.20 58.59 -6.04
CA ILE A 459 -35.91 58.42 -7.46
C ILE A 459 -36.39 59.65 -8.24
N PRO A 460 -35.48 60.45 -8.82
CA PRO A 460 -35.86 61.59 -9.66
C PRO A 460 -36.54 61.09 -10.95
N GLY A 461 -37.49 61.86 -11.48
CA GLY A 461 -38.05 61.60 -12.81
C GLY A 461 -37.00 61.72 -13.92
N GLY A 462 -37.19 61.04 -15.05
CA GLY A 462 -36.27 61.12 -16.20
C GLY A 462 -35.23 59.99 -16.27
N GLY A 463 -34.25 60.12 -17.16
CA GLY A 463 -33.20 59.11 -17.40
C GLY A 463 -32.31 58.83 -16.18
N ASP A 464 -32.10 59.84 -15.32
CA ASP A 464 -31.34 59.69 -14.07
C ASP A 464 -32.05 58.76 -13.06
N GLY A 465 -33.38 58.71 -13.11
CA GLY A 465 -34.17 57.80 -12.27
C GLY A 465 -34.01 56.33 -12.65
N VAL A 466 -33.81 56.03 -13.94
CA VAL A 466 -33.58 54.65 -14.42
C VAL A 466 -32.22 54.14 -13.91
N SER A 467 -31.19 54.97 -13.96
CA SER A 467 -29.87 54.65 -13.43
C SER A 467 -29.92 54.42 -11.91
N ALA A 468 -30.64 55.27 -11.17
CA ALA A 468 -30.84 55.12 -9.73
C ALA A 468 -31.60 53.83 -9.35
N LEU A 469 -32.64 53.47 -10.11
CA LEU A 469 -33.37 52.21 -9.95
C LEU A 469 -32.51 50.98 -10.20
N ASN A 470 -31.71 51.02 -11.26
CA ASN A 470 -30.77 49.93 -11.57
C ASN A 470 -29.74 49.76 -10.45
N GLN A 471 -29.23 50.86 -9.90
CA GLN A 471 -28.31 50.79 -8.77
C GLN A 471 -28.99 50.18 -7.53
N ILE A 472 -30.20 50.62 -7.16
CA ILE A 472 -30.96 50.03 -6.03
C ILE A 472 -31.20 48.52 -6.26
N SER A 473 -31.60 48.14 -7.48
CA SER A 473 -31.84 46.74 -7.82
C SER A 473 -30.56 45.90 -7.71
N LEU A 474 -29.43 46.41 -8.19
CA LEU A 474 -28.13 45.76 -8.05
C LEU A 474 -27.73 45.66 -6.57
N ASP A 475 -27.94 46.71 -5.79
CA ASP A 475 -27.58 46.75 -4.37
C ASP A 475 -28.39 45.74 -3.55
N LEU A 476 -29.68 45.56 -3.84
CA LEU A 476 -30.59 44.72 -3.04
C LEU A 476 -30.73 43.29 -3.57
N LEU A 477 -30.83 43.12 -4.88
CA LEU A 477 -31.16 41.86 -5.54
C LEU A 477 -30.02 41.31 -6.40
N GLY A 478 -28.94 42.07 -6.58
CA GLY A 478 -27.77 41.63 -7.35
C GLY A 478 -27.99 41.61 -8.86
N VAL A 479 -29.12 42.11 -9.36
CA VAL A 479 -29.47 42.15 -10.79
C VAL A 479 -30.00 43.54 -11.18
N PRO A 480 -29.82 43.99 -12.44
CA PRO A 480 -30.48 45.20 -12.96
C PRO A 480 -32.01 45.09 -12.90
N VAL A 481 -32.70 46.24 -12.82
CA VAL A 481 -34.16 46.28 -12.58
C VAL A 481 -34.96 45.61 -13.69
N ASP A 482 -34.45 45.71 -14.91
CA ASP A 482 -34.97 45.17 -16.17
C ASP A 482 -34.75 43.65 -16.30
N GLN A 483 -33.91 43.07 -15.45
CA GLN A 483 -33.66 41.63 -15.37
C GLN A 483 -34.38 40.99 -14.17
N ILE A 484 -35.07 41.78 -13.33
CA ILE A 484 -35.88 41.24 -12.25
C ILE A 484 -37.07 40.48 -12.85
N ASN A 485 -37.18 39.21 -12.53
CA ASN A 485 -38.40 38.44 -12.71
C ASN A 485 -39.02 38.16 -11.33
N GLY A 486 -40.10 38.85 -10.99
CA GLY A 486 -40.78 38.73 -9.68
C GLY A 486 -41.26 37.31 -9.35
N SER A 487 -41.35 36.42 -10.34
CA SER A 487 -41.69 34.99 -10.15
C SER A 487 -40.54 34.16 -9.58
N ASN A 488 -39.30 34.65 -9.70
CA ASN A 488 -38.10 33.92 -9.28
C ASN A 488 -37.71 34.19 -7.82
N TYR A 489 -38.39 35.13 -7.15
CA TYR A 489 -38.08 35.50 -5.77
C TYR A 489 -39.08 34.84 -4.80
N PRO A 490 -38.60 34.35 -3.64
CA PRO A 490 -39.47 33.82 -2.59
C PRO A 490 -40.41 34.92 -2.08
N SER A 491 -41.53 34.52 -1.47
CA SER A 491 -42.62 35.45 -1.09
C SER A 491 -42.18 36.62 -0.22
N ASN A 492 -41.15 36.44 0.61
CA ASN A 492 -40.55 37.46 1.47
C ASN A 492 -39.68 38.48 0.73
N LEU A 493 -39.31 38.24 -0.54
CA LEU A 493 -38.54 39.15 -1.39
C LEU A 493 -39.34 39.62 -2.62
N LYS A 494 -40.43 38.92 -2.93
CA LYS A 494 -41.31 39.22 -4.06
C LYS A 494 -41.88 40.64 -4.03
N PHE A 495 -42.25 41.15 -2.84
CA PHE A 495 -42.79 42.51 -2.74
C PHE A 495 -41.75 43.58 -3.14
N VAL A 496 -40.46 43.36 -2.85
CA VAL A 496 -39.36 44.27 -3.23
C VAL A 496 -39.19 44.26 -4.75
N ALA A 497 -39.15 43.06 -5.33
CA ALA A 497 -39.05 42.86 -6.77
C ALA A 497 -40.24 43.51 -7.50
N ASP A 498 -41.46 43.28 -7.02
CA ASP A 498 -42.69 43.85 -7.60
C ASP A 498 -42.71 45.39 -7.45
N ALA A 499 -42.25 45.94 -6.32
CA ALA A 499 -42.14 47.38 -6.11
C ALA A 499 -41.12 48.03 -7.06
N LEU A 500 -39.94 47.42 -7.23
CA LEU A 500 -38.91 47.87 -8.16
C LEU A 500 -39.37 47.81 -9.62
N ILE A 501 -40.03 46.72 -10.03
CA ILE A 501 -40.61 46.58 -11.38
C ILE A 501 -41.69 47.64 -11.62
N SER A 502 -42.63 47.78 -10.69
CA SER A 502 -43.74 48.73 -10.79
C SER A 502 -43.23 50.18 -10.88
N HIS A 503 -42.26 50.54 -10.05
CA HIS A 503 -41.68 51.88 -10.06
C HIS A 503 -40.79 52.13 -11.29
N SER A 504 -40.07 51.12 -11.79
CA SER A 504 -39.35 51.18 -13.07
C SER A 504 -40.26 51.50 -14.24
N ASN A 505 -41.45 50.88 -14.30
CA ASN A 505 -42.45 51.21 -15.31
C ASN A 505 -42.89 52.67 -15.22
N LYS A 506 -43.15 53.20 -14.02
CA LYS A 506 -43.53 54.61 -13.82
C LYS A 506 -42.42 55.57 -14.29
N VAL A 507 -41.17 55.32 -13.90
CA VAL A 507 -40.04 56.18 -14.25
C VAL A 507 -39.73 56.11 -15.75
N LYS A 508 -39.77 54.92 -16.37
CA LYS A 508 -39.57 54.78 -17.82
C LYS A 508 -40.66 55.49 -18.63
N VAL A 509 -41.91 55.44 -18.17
CA VAL A 509 -43.03 56.19 -18.76
C VAL A 509 -42.81 57.70 -18.60
N ALA A 510 -42.45 58.17 -17.41
CA ALA A 510 -42.18 59.59 -17.15
C ALA A 510 -40.91 60.11 -17.87
N ALA A 511 -39.93 59.24 -18.11
CA ALA A 511 -38.67 59.55 -18.77
C ALA A 511 -38.72 59.40 -20.31
N CYS A 512 -39.79 58.81 -20.86
CA CYS A 512 -39.88 58.48 -22.28
C CYS A 512 -38.65 57.69 -22.78
N VAL A 513 -38.24 56.64 -22.07
CA VAL A 513 -37.11 55.80 -22.49
C VAL A 513 -37.66 54.51 -23.09
N VAL A 514 -37.58 54.38 -24.41
CA VAL A 514 -37.97 53.18 -25.17
C VAL A 514 -36.82 52.17 -25.11
N PRO A 515 -37.09 50.85 -24.98
CA PRO A 515 -36.04 49.83 -25.03
C PRO A 515 -35.18 49.91 -26.30
N GLU A 516 -33.92 49.47 -26.21
CA GLU A 516 -32.98 49.44 -27.33
C GLU A 516 -33.59 48.68 -28.54
N GLY A 517 -33.61 49.31 -29.71
CA GLY A 517 -34.26 48.82 -30.94
C GLY A 517 -35.65 49.39 -31.26
N PHE A 518 -36.19 50.28 -30.42
CA PHE A 518 -37.48 50.97 -30.63
C PHE A 518 -37.37 52.51 -30.56
N GLU A 519 -36.16 53.05 -30.78
CA GLU A 519 -35.84 54.48 -30.66
C GLU A 519 -36.73 55.36 -31.55
N ASP A 520 -37.10 54.87 -32.73
CA ASP A 520 -37.93 55.57 -33.72
C ASP A 520 -39.39 55.77 -33.25
N MET A 521 -39.84 54.98 -32.28
CA MET A 521 -41.19 55.07 -31.72
C MET A 521 -41.28 56.03 -30.53
N LYS A 522 -40.16 56.57 -30.07
CA LYS A 522 -40.08 57.46 -28.90
C LYS A 522 -41.01 58.65 -29.01
N ASP A 523 -41.00 59.33 -30.15
CA ASP A 523 -41.81 60.53 -30.38
C ASP A 523 -43.32 60.22 -30.46
N VAL A 524 -43.69 59.01 -30.88
CA VAL A 524 -45.11 58.58 -31.00
C VAL A 524 -45.65 58.09 -29.66
N VAL A 525 -44.84 57.36 -28.89
CA VAL A 525 -45.25 56.77 -27.61
C VAL A 525 -45.32 57.81 -26.50
N CYS A 526 -44.49 58.86 -26.57
CA CYS A 526 -44.36 59.84 -25.49
C CYS A 526 -45.09 61.16 -25.69
N GLN A 527 -45.74 61.38 -26.84
CA GLN A 527 -46.57 62.56 -27.07
C GLN A 527 -48.02 62.43 -26.52
N LYS A 528 -48.33 61.37 -25.77
CA LYS A 528 -49.61 61.20 -25.06
C LYS A 528 -49.44 60.78 -23.59
N SER A 529 -48.60 61.48 -22.86
CA SER A 529 -48.57 61.49 -21.39
C SER A 529 -48.89 62.86 -20.85
#